data_AF-A0A934DNQ1-F1
#
_entry.id   AF-A0A934DNQ1-F1
#
_cell.length_a   1.000
_cell.length_b   1.000
_cell.length_c   1.000
_cell.angle_alpha   90.00
_cell.angle_beta   90.00
_cell.angle_gamma   90.00
#
_symmetry.space_group_name_H-M   'P 1'
#
loop_
_entity.id
_entity.type
_entity.pdbx_description
1 polymer ?
#
loop_
_entity_poly.entity_id
_entity_poly.type
_entity_poly.pdbx_seq_one_letter_code
_entity_poly.pdbx_strand_id
1 'polypeptide(L)'
;MTSAQDPQEPLPVVDGQDRPQGTRPRWLIHRDGLPHRAVHVLVFDGQGRLYLQRRSPDKDTFPGRWTSSASGHVDPGEDYGQAARRELLEELGL
;
A
#
# COMPACT_ATOMS: atom_id res chain seq x y z
N MET A 1 2.20 13.77 -7.30
CA MET A 1 2.95 12.85 -8.17
C MET A 1 3.55 11.81 -7.24
N THR A 2 3.01 10.59 -7.22
CA THR A 2 3.59 9.50 -6.43
C THR A 2 4.98 9.20 -7.00
N SER A 3 6.03 9.39 -6.20
CA SER A 3 7.39 9.07 -6.61
C SER A 3 7.52 7.57 -6.93
N ALA A 4 8.53 7.23 -7.72
CA ALA A 4 8.89 5.83 -7.94
C ALA A 4 9.11 5.13 -6.58
N GLN A 5 8.58 3.92 -6.45
CA GLN A 5 8.64 3.15 -5.19
C GLN A 5 10.08 2.69 -4.95
N ASP A 6 10.56 2.83 -3.71
CA ASP A 6 11.90 2.39 -3.35
C ASP A 6 11.93 0.85 -3.25
N PRO A 7 12.69 0.14 -4.11
CA PRO A 7 12.80 -1.31 -4.01
C PRO A 7 13.38 -1.77 -2.67
N GLN A 8 14.23 -0.96 -2.04
CA GLN A 8 14.90 -1.27 -0.77
C GLN A 8 14.08 -0.91 0.47
N GLU A 9 12.89 -0.33 0.29
CA GLU A 9 11.95 -0.01 1.37
C GLU A 9 11.76 -1.22 2.30
N PRO A 10 12.09 -1.10 3.60
CA PRO A 10 12.01 -2.21 4.54
C PRO A 10 10.58 -2.39 5.04
N LEU A 11 9.91 -3.45 4.58
CA LEU A 11 8.51 -3.72 4.92
C LEU A 11 8.39 -4.91 5.89
N PRO A 12 7.44 -4.89 6.84
CA PRO A 12 7.21 -6.01 7.74
C PRO A 12 6.69 -7.25 7.00
N VAL A 13 7.37 -8.39 7.20
CA VAL A 13 6.85 -9.71 6.84
C VAL A 13 6.09 -10.25 8.04
N VAL A 14 4.95 -10.89 7.79
CA VAL A 14 4.09 -11.45 8.84
C VAL A 14 3.85 -12.94 8.64
N ASP A 15 3.46 -13.61 9.73
CA ASP A 15 2.96 -14.98 9.67
C ASP A 15 1.44 -15.03 9.34
N GLY A 16 0.87 -16.23 9.28
CA GLY A 16 -0.55 -16.44 9.01
C GLY A 16 -1.51 -15.97 10.12
N GLN A 17 -0.97 -15.47 11.24
CA GLN A 17 -1.73 -14.88 12.35
C GLN A 17 -1.48 -13.37 12.44
N ASP A 18 -0.96 -12.77 11.37
CA ASP A 18 -0.58 -11.36 11.28
C ASP A 18 0.41 -10.94 12.36
N ARG A 19 1.39 -11.79 12.71
CA ARG A 19 2.47 -11.41 13.65
C ARG A 19 3.75 -11.06 12.88
N PRO A 20 4.39 -9.91 13.17
CA PRO A 20 5.63 -9.54 12.49
C PRO A 20 6.78 -10.52 12.76
N GLN A 21 7.53 -10.86 11.71
CA GLN A 21 8.72 -11.73 11.74
C GLN A 21 10.01 -10.98 11.35
N GLY A 22 9.96 -9.65 11.41
CA GLY A 22 11.03 -8.75 10.96
C GLY A 22 10.71 -8.11 9.60
N THR A 23 11.67 -7.36 9.06
CA THR A 23 11.50 -6.64 7.79
C THR A 23 12.28 -7.29 6.66
N ARG A 24 11.80 -7.12 5.43
CA ARG A 24 12.49 -7.49 4.19
C ARG A 24 12.33 -6.36 3.18
N PRO A 25 13.26 -6.21 2.22
CA PRO A 25 13.10 -5.19 1.20
C PRO A 25 11.88 -5.49 0.32
N ARG A 26 11.14 -4.45 -0.05
CA ARG A 26 9.94 -4.48 -0.90
C ARG A 26 10.09 -5.38 -2.13
N TRP A 27 11.20 -5.26 -2.84
CA TRP A 27 11.45 -6.04 -4.06
C TRP A 27 11.43 -7.56 -3.79
N LEU A 28 11.97 -7.99 -2.65
CA LEU A 28 12.05 -9.41 -2.28
C LEU A 28 10.66 -9.93 -1.90
N ILE A 29 9.91 -9.14 -1.14
CA ILE A 29 8.55 -9.47 -0.71
C ILE A 29 7.64 -9.69 -1.91
N HIS A 30 7.65 -8.79 -2.89
CA HIS A 30 6.80 -8.92 -4.08
C HIS A 30 7.27 -10.03 -5.03
N ARG A 31 8.58 -10.25 -5.15
CA ARG A 31 9.13 -11.35 -5.97
C ARG A 31 8.74 -12.72 -5.42
N ASP A 32 8.87 -12.90 -4.11
CA ASP A 32 8.71 -14.21 -3.46
C ASP A 32 7.30 -14.43 -2.88
N GLY A 33 6.44 -13.42 -2.95
CA GLY A 33 5.07 -13.49 -2.44
C GLY A 33 5.00 -13.62 -0.92
N LEU A 34 5.95 -13.00 -0.20
CA LEU A 34 5.99 -13.09 1.26
C LEU A 34 4.77 -12.37 1.86
N PRO A 35 4.09 -12.94 2.88
CA PRO A 35 2.96 -12.27 3.51
C PRO A 35 3.42 -10.97 4.18
N HIS A 36 2.72 -9.88 3.90
CA HIS A 36 3.02 -8.55 4.40
C HIS A 36 1.74 -7.76 4.58
N ARG A 37 1.80 -6.69 5.39
CA ARG A 37 0.64 -5.86 5.70
C ARG A 37 0.47 -4.74 4.68
N ALA A 38 -0.77 -4.50 4.30
CA ALA A 38 -1.17 -3.41 3.42
C ALA A 38 -2.54 -2.87 3.82
N VAL A 39 -2.83 -1.65 3.39
CA VAL A 39 -4.13 -1.00 3.53
C VAL A 39 -4.71 -0.68 2.16
N HIS A 40 -6.03 -0.77 2.06
CA HIS A 40 -6.81 -0.32 0.91
C HIS A 40 -7.93 0.58 1.42
N VAL A 41 -7.91 1.85 1.03
CA VAL A 41 -8.93 2.84 1.43
C VAL A 41 -9.92 3.01 0.29
N LEU A 42 -11.21 3.01 0.62
CA LEU A 42 -12.31 3.25 -0.31
C LEU A 42 -12.99 4.57 0.05
N VAL A 43 -12.95 5.53 -0.86
CA VAL A 43 -13.52 6.86 -0.71
C VAL A 43 -14.77 6.95 -1.57
N PHE A 44 -15.89 7.30 -0.93
CA PHE A 44 -17.16 7.52 -1.56
C PHE A 44 -17.51 9.00 -1.52
N ASP A 45 -18.07 9.53 -2.61
CA ASP A 45 -18.64 10.87 -2.60
C ASP A 45 -20.01 10.90 -1.90
N GLY A 46 -20.60 12.10 -1.78
CA GLY A 46 -21.92 12.28 -1.16
C GLY A 46 -23.08 11.60 -1.89
N GLN A 47 -22.85 11.04 -3.09
CA GLN A 47 -23.82 10.26 -3.87
C GLN A 47 -23.55 8.75 -3.80
N GLY A 48 -22.57 8.32 -3.00
CA GLY A 48 -22.21 6.91 -2.86
C GLY A 48 -21.39 6.34 -4.02
N ARG A 49 -20.80 7.19 -4.88
CA ARG A 49 -19.92 6.72 -5.97
C ARG A 49 -18.51 6.50 -5.45
N LEU A 50 -17.92 5.35 -5.78
CA LEU A 50 -16.56 5.00 -5.39
C LEU A 50 -15.53 5.67 -6.31
N TYR A 51 -14.54 6.34 -5.71
CA TYR A 51 -13.37 6.81 -6.42
C TYR A 51 -12.36 5.66 -6.59
N LEU A 52 -12.00 5.32 -7.83
CA LEU A 52 -10.94 4.34 -8.11
C LEU A 52 -9.71 5.06 -8.67
N GLN A 53 -8.52 4.64 -8.25
CA GLN A 53 -7.29 5.12 -8.87
C GLN A 53 -6.85 4.21 -10.01
N ARG A 54 -6.30 4.82 -11.07
CA ARG A 54 -5.50 4.10 -12.06
C ARG A 54 -4.03 4.23 -11.68
N ARG A 55 -3.39 3.09 -11.43
CA ARG A 55 -1.99 3.00 -10.96
C ARG A 55 -1.04 3.66 -11.97
N SER A 56 -0.03 4.37 -11.44
CA SER A 56 1.08 4.90 -12.24
C SER A 56 1.74 3.78 -13.08
N PRO A 57 2.21 4.08 -14.30
CA PRO A 57 3.01 3.14 -15.08
C PRO A 57 4.32 2.73 -14.38
N ASP A 58 4.79 3.53 -13.42
CA ASP A 58 6.06 3.30 -12.71
C ASP A 58 5.91 2.40 -11.46
N LYS A 59 4.70 1.91 -11.14
CA LYS A 59 4.51 0.99 -10.01
C LYS A 59 5.18 -0.36 -10.31
N ASP A 60 5.88 -0.91 -9.31
CA ASP A 60 6.57 -2.21 -9.40
C ASP A 60 5.62 -3.39 -9.67
N THR A 61 4.37 -3.23 -9.26
CA THR A 61 3.31 -4.23 -9.33
C THR A 61 2.09 -3.65 -10.03
N PHE A 62 1.57 -4.39 -11.01
CA PHE A 62 0.33 -4.08 -11.73
C PHE A 62 0.22 -2.64 -12.29
N PRO A 63 1.22 -2.15 -13.05
CA PRO A 63 1.19 -0.79 -13.59
C PRO A 63 -0.03 -0.56 -14.50
N GLY A 64 -0.61 0.64 -14.43
CA GLY A 64 -1.73 1.05 -15.30
C GLY A 64 -3.10 0.43 -15.00
N ARG A 65 -3.22 -0.46 -14.00
CA ARG A 65 -4.48 -1.09 -13.58
C ARG A 65 -5.29 -0.22 -12.64
N TRP A 66 -6.60 -0.46 -12.57
CA TRP A 66 -7.49 0.15 -11.57
C TRP A 66 -7.31 -0.50 -10.20
N THR A 67 -7.37 0.29 -9.13
CA THR A 67 -7.21 -0.13 -7.73
C THR A 67 -8.12 0.71 -6.80
N SER A 68 -8.06 0.44 -5.49
CA SER A 68 -8.72 1.22 -4.44
C SER A 68 -8.39 2.71 -4.50
N SER A 69 -9.14 3.53 -3.76
CA SER A 69 -9.00 4.99 -3.78
C SER A 69 -7.63 5.46 -3.29
N ALA A 70 -7.06 4.79 -2.29
CA ALA A 70 -5.66 4.86 -1.92
C ALA A 70 -5.21 3.49 -1.41
N SER A 71 -3.92 3.19 -1.49
CA SER A 71 -3.37 1.94 -0.94
C SER A 71 -1.87 1.98 -0.82
N GLY A 72 -1.36 1.34 0.22
CA GLY A 72 0.06 1.06 0.35
C GLY A 72 0.33 0.12 1.50
N HIS A 73 1.60 0.06 1.87
CA HIS A 73 2.11 -0.87 2.87
C HIS A 73 1.95 -0.29 4.28
N VAL A 74 1.86 -1.16 5.29
CA VAL A 74 1.94 -0.73 6.69
C VAL A 74 3.42 -0.72 7.08
N ASP A 75 3.93 0.44 7.45
CA ASP A 75 5.35 0.62 7.73
C ASP A 75 5.77 -0.01 9.08
N PRO A 76 7.08 -0.26 9.29
CA PRO A 76 7.57 -0.73 10.58
C PRO A 76 7.18 0.22 11.73
N GLY A 77 6.44 -0.32 12.71
CA GLY A 77 5.98 0.45 13.87
C GLY A 77 4.65 1.17 13.66
N GLU A 78 4.04 1.05 12.48
CA GLU A 78 2.76 1.63 12.13
C GLU A 78 1.61 0.63 12.38
N ASP A 79 0.44 1.13 12.81
CA ASP A 79 -0.82 0.38 12.76
C ASP A 79 -1.60 0.64 11.45
N TYR A 80 -2.62 -0.18 11.16
CA TYR A 80 -3.40 -0.04 9.93
C TYR A 80 -4.11 1.32 9.80
N GLY A 81 -4.52 1.94 10.90
CA GLY A 81 -5.20 3.23 10.88
C GLY A 81 -4.24 4.37 10.55
N GLN A 82 -3.03 4.32 11.08
CA GLN A 82 -1.94 5.24 10.75
C GLN A 82 -1.55 5.11 9.28
N ALA A 83 -1.34 3.89 8.79
CA ALA A 83 -1.02 3.61 7.39
C ALA A 83 -2.11 4.14 6.45
N ALA A 84 -3.38 3.85 6.76
CA ALA A 84 -4.50 4.31 5.96
C ALA A 84 -4.56 5.84 5.86
N ARG A 85 -4.28 6.57 6.95
CA ARG A 85 -4.25 8.04 6.96
C ARG A 85 -3.07 8.58 6.17
N ARG A 86 -1.88 8.02 6.34
CA ARG A 86 -0.67 8.42 5.61
C ARG A 86 -0.86 8.23 4.10
N GLU A 87 -1.26 7.04 3.68
CA GLU A 87 -1.47 6.70 2.26
C GLU A 87 -2.58 7.54 1.62
N LEU A 88 -3.66 7.81 2.36
CA LEU A 88 -4.74 8.68 1.89
C LEU A 88 -4.23 10.12 1.66
N LEU A 89 -3.41 10.64 2.57
CA LEU A 89 -2.80 11.96 2.45
C LEU A 89 -1.77 12.02 1.32
N GLU A 90 -0.92 11.01 1.18
CA GLU A 90 0.14 10.95 0.16
C GLU A 90 -0.41 10.81 -1.26
N GLU A 91 -1.41 9.97 -1.46
CA GLU A 91 -1.95 9.71 -2.80
C GLU A 91 -3.06 10.68 -3.21
N LEU A 92 -3.92 11.12 -2.27
CA LEU A 92 -5.10 11.96 -2.56
C LEU A 92 -5.10 13.34 -1.89
N GLY A 93 -4.20 13.60 -0.93
CA GLY A 93 -4.19 14.85 -0.16
C GLY A 93 -5.35 14.98 0.83
N LEU A 94 -5.97 13.86 1.23
CA LEU A 94 -7.13 13.80 2.13
C LEU A 94 -6.77 13.36 3.55
#